data_AF-A0A3E2WCF6-F1
#
_entry.id   AF-A0A3E2WCF6-F1
#
_cell.length_a   1.000
_cell.length_b   1.000
_cell.length_c   1.000
_cell.angle_alpha   90.00
_cell.angle_beta   90.00
_cell.angle_gamma   90.00
#
_symmetry.space_group_name_H-M   'P 1'
#
loop_
_entity.id
_entity.type
_entity.pdbx_description
1 polymer ?
#
loop_
_entity_poly.entity_id
_entity_poly.type
_entity_poly.pdbx_seq_one_letter_code
_entity_poly.pdbx_strand_id
1 'polypeptide(L)'
;MSKEIYTEEQEPAIFIKIEGSFVNVNKIKRIWKEDKKNQFGEQNGEYCLHVDMENEYKGLHTTYRVRSERDEELEKVEEQLRRAKRLC
;
A
#
# COMPACT_ATOMS: atom_id res chain seq x y z
N MET A 1 -37.34 -24.22 6.03
CA MET A 1 -36.56 -23.26 5.22
C MET A 1 -35.22 -23.09 5.89
N SER A 2 -34.23 -23.83 5.41
CA SER A 2 -32.86 -23.80 5.92
C SER A 2 -32.24 -22.47 5.52
N LYS A 3 -31.83 -21.66 6.50
CA LYS A 3 -31.01 -20.47 6.23
C LYS A 3 -29.62 -20.99 5.88
N GLU A 4 -29.26 -20.94 4.61
CA GLU A 4 -27.88 -21.08 4.16
C GLU A 4 -27.11 -19.90 4.76
N ILE A 5 -26.36 -20.18 5.82
CA ILE A 5 -25.40 -19.22 6.39
C ILE A 5 -24.19 -19.34 5.47
N TYR A 6 -24.07 -18.41 4.52
CA TYR A 6 -22.82 -18.22 3.79
C TYR A 6 -21.76 -17.78 4.81
N THR A 7 -20.99 -18.73 5.33
CA THR A 7 -19.71 -18.42 5.95
C THR A 7 -18.76 -18.08 4.82
N GLU A 8 -18.82 -16.84 4.34
CA GLU A 8 -17.68 -16.28 3.62
C GLU A 8 -16.51 -16.37 4.60
N GLU A 9 -15.50 -17.16 4.26
CA GLU A 9 -14.24 -17.20 5.00
C GLU A 9 -13.71 -15.77 5.04
N GLN A 10 -13.85 -15.13 6.19
CA GLN A 10 -13.48 -13.74 6.36
C GLN A 10 -11.96 -13.71 6.41
N GLU A 11 -11.33 -13.47 5.25
CA GLU A 11 -9.88 -13.33 5.16
C GLU A 11 -9.42 -12.26 6.18
N PRO A 12 -8.36 -12.53 6.95
CA PRO A 12 -7.89 -11.61 7.98
C PRO A 12 -7.51 -10.28 7.33
N ALA A 13 -8.11 -9.18 7.82
CA ALA A 13 -7.80 -7.85 7.34
C ALA A 13 -6.33 -7.52 7.61
N ILE A 14 -5.57 -7.23 6.56
CA ILE A 14 -4.17 -6.81 6.66
C ILE A 14 -4.14 -5.29 6.77
N PHE A 15 -3.62 -4.77 7.88
CA PHE A 15 -3.38 -3.35 8.07
C PHE A 15 -1.90 -3.04 7.93
N ILE A 16 -1.58 -2.00 7.17
CA ILE A 16 -0.23 -1.45 7.09
C ILE A 16 -0.21 0.01 7.50
N LYS A 17 0.91 0.43 8.06
CA LYS A 17 1.18 1.82 8.40
C LYS A 17 2.02 2.46 7.30
N ILE A 18 1.55 3.59 6.80
CA ILE A 18 2.24 4.44 5.81
C ILE A 18 2.15 5.89 6.30
N GLU A 19 3.29 6.57 6.49
CA GLU A 19 3.35 7.98 6.92
C GLU A 19 2.46 8.28 8.15
N GLY A 20 2.47 7.38 9.13
CA GLY A 20 1.66 7.55 10.35
C GLY A 20 0.20 7.10 10.22
N SER A 21 -0.32 6.88 9.01
CA SER A 21 -1.69 6.45 8.76
C SER A 21 -1.81 4.93 8.69
N PHE A 22 -2.83 4.37 9.33
CA PHE A 22 -3.15 2.94 9.21
C PHE A 22 -4.16 2.72 8.08
N VAL A 23 -3.83 1.83 7.15
CA VAL A 23 -4.64 1.54 5.97
C VAL A 23 -4.93 0.05 5.93
N ASN A 24 -6.21 -0.31 5.80
CA ASN A 24 -6.61 -1.68 5.52
C ASN A 24 -6.33 -1.96 4.05
N VAL A 25 -5.40 -2.86 3.78
CA VAL A 25 -4.98 -3.20 2.42
C VAL A 25 -5.46 -4.56 1.95
N ASN A 26 -6.30 -5.23 2.75
CA ASN A 26 -6.95 -6.53 2.51
C ASN A 26 -6.20 -7.41 1.49
N LYS A 27 -6.47 -7.23 0.18
CA LYS A 27 -5.65 -7.74 -0.92
C LYS A 27 -4.91 -6.64 -1.66
N ILE A 28 -3.58 -6.71 -1.63
CA ILE A 28 -2.72 -5.85 -2.44
C ILE A 28 -2.56 -6.46 -3.83
N LYS A 29 -2.87 -5.65 -4.84
CA LYS A 29 -2.61 -5.95 -6.24
C LYS A 29 -1.16 -5.67 -6.62
N ARG A 30 -0.64 -4.49 -6.24
CA ARG A 30 0.73 -4.06 -6.57
C ARG A 30 1.21 -2.94 -5.66
N ILE A 31 2.52 -2.94 -5.39
CA ILE A 31 3.22 -1.78 -4.84
C ILE A 31 4.27 -1.34 -5.86
N TRP A 32 4.35 -0.05 -6.13
CA TRP A 32 5.28 0.47 -7.12
C TRP A 32 5.69 1.92 -6.83
N LYS A 33 6.81 2.31 -7.44
CA LYS A 33 7.43 3.62 -7.25
C LYS A 33 7.30 4.45 -8.51
N GLU A 34 7.09 5.75 -8.33
CA GLU A 34 7.10 6.72 -9.41
C GLU A 34 8.04 7.87 -9.03
N ASP A 35 8.93 8.25 -9.95
CA ASP A 35 9.74 9.47 -9.82
C ASP A 35 9.14 10.49 -10.79
N LYS A 36 8.38 11.47 -10.29
CA LYS A 36 7.86 12.53 -11.14
C LYS A 36 8.95 13.57 -11.36
N LYS A 37 9.08 14.10 -12.57
CA LYS A 37 9.88 15.30 -12.80
C LYS A 37 9.02 16.51 -12.44
N ASN A 38 9.60 17.51 -11.79
CA ASN A 38 8.92 18.80 -11.69
C ASN A 38 8.81 19.43 -13.09
N GLN A 39 7.95 20.44 -13.23
CA GLN A 39 7.70 21.15 -14.50
C GLN A 39 8.95 21.81 -15.12
N PHE A 40 10.07 21.84 -14.41
CA PHE A 40 11.32 22.49 -14.84
C PHE A 40 12.42 21.49 -15.23
N GLY A 41 12.17 20.18 -15.18
CA GLY A 41 13.07 19.16 -15.72
C GLY A 41 14.35 18.90 -14.90
N GLU A 42 14.61 19.64 -13.83
CA GLU A 42 15.73 19.41 -12.92
C GLU A 42 15.30 18.70 -11.64
N GLN A 43 16.20 17.84 -11.13
CA GLN A 43 16.04 16.99 -9.96
C GLN A 43 15.40 17.76 -8.80
N ASN A 44 14.20 17.32 -8.41
CA ASN A 44 13.46 17.58 -7.14
C ASN A 44 11.96 17.46 -7.43
N GLY A 45 11.57 16.41 -8.15
CA GLY A 45 10.17 16.18 -8.49
C GLY A 45 9.67 15.01 -7.66
N GLU A 46 8.53 15.24 -7.02
CA GLU A 46 7.72 14.33 -6.24
C GLU A 46 8.04 12.83 -6.44
N TYR A 47 8.52 12.20 -5.37
CA TYR A 47 8.74 10.75 -5.33
C TYR A 47 7.49 10.11 -4.77
N CYS A 48 6.77 9.31 -5.54
CA CYS A 48 5.54 8.68 -5.10
C CYS A 48 5.76 7.20 -4.77
N LEU A 49 5.10 6.75 -3.70
CA LEU A 49 4.85 5.36 -3.39
C LEU A 49 3.37 5.07 -3.67
N HIS A 50 3.09 4.08 -4.50
CA HIS A 50 1.74 3.68 -4.88
C HIS A 50 1.45 2.28 -4.34
N VAL A 51 0.28 2.13 -3.70
CA VAL A 51 -0.24 0.86 -3.18
C VAL A 51 -1.62 0.64 -3.79
N ASP A 52 -1.68 -0.24 -4.78
CA ASP A 52 -2.90 -0.62 -5.48
C ASP A 52 -3.52 -1.83 -4.76
N MET A 53 -4.78 -1.70 -4.32
CA MET A 53 -5.56 -2.77 -3.69
C MET A 53 -6.49 -3.42 -4.73
N GLU A 54 -6.75 -4.73 -4.63
CA GLU A 54 -7.52 -5.46 -5.65
C GLU A 54 -8.98 -5.02 -5.76
N ASN A 55 -9.58 -4.61 -4.64
CA ASN A 55 -11.02 -4.29 -4.56
C ASN A 55 -11.32 -2.81 -4.29
N GLU A 56 -10.32 -1.94 -4.27
CA GLU A 56 -10.53 -0.50 -4.06
C GLU A 56 -10.40 0.31 -5.35
N TYR A 57 -11.36 1.21 -5.57
CA TYR A 57 -11.39 2.11 -6.73
C TYR A 57 -10.29 3.17 -6.69
N LYS A 58 -9.65 3.38 -5.53
CA LYS A 58 -8.53 4.29 -5.34
C LYS A 58 -7.40 3.55 -4.63
N GLY A 59 -6.26 3.41 -5.30
CA GLY A 59 -5.01 3.05 -4.64
C GLY A 59 -4.57 4.16 -3.68
N LEU A 60 -3.82 3.78 -2.64
CA LEU A 60 -3.15 4.75 -1.79
C LEU A 60 -1.91 5.25 -2.53
N HIS A 61 -1.73 6.55 -2.60
CA HIS A 61 -0.47 7.13 -3.06
C HIS A 61 0.02 8.14 -2.04
N THR A 62 1.32 8.07 -1.76
CA THR A 62 2.00 8.97 -0.84
C THR A 62 3.16 9.61 -1.56
N THR A 63 3.30 10.92 -1.40
CA THR A 63 4.33 11.72 -2.07
C THR A 63 5.37 12.16 -1.06
N TYR A 64 6.63 11.95 -1.44
CA TYR A 64 7.81 12.26 -0.65
C TYR A 64 8.63 13.34 -1.34
N ARG A 65 9.34 14.12 -0.53
CA ARG A 65 10.25 15.15 -1.03
C ARG A 65 11.60 14.56 -1.40
N VAL A 66 12.02 13.50 -0.71
CA VAL A 66 13.31 12.85 -0.93
C VAL A 66 13.10 11.40 -1.35
N ARG A 67 13.88 10.94 -2.34
CA ARG A 67 13.84 9.56 -2.85
C ARG A 67 14.08 8.52 -1.75
N SER A 68 15.02 8.80 -0.84
CA SER A 68 15.36 7.89 0.25
C SER A 68 14.20 7.69 1.21
N GLU A 69 13.44 8.75 1.54
CA GLU A 69 12.25 8.63 2.41
C GLU A 69 11.22 7.66 1.80
N ARG A 70 10.97 7.79 0.49
CA ARG A 70 10.07 6.91 -0.27
C ARG A 70 10.57 5.47 -0.32
N ASP A 71 11.88 5.28 -0.49
CA ASP A 71 12.49 3.96 -0.54
C ASP A 71 12.50 3.28 0.85
N GLU A 72 12.75 4.03 1.93
CA GLU A 72 12.64 3.53 3.32
C GLU A 72 11.21 3.15 3.69
N GLU A 73 10.22 3.96 3.30
CA GLU A 73 8.83 3.63 3.58
C GLU A 73 8.37 2.39 2.80
N LEU A 74 8.84 2.23 1.55
CA LEU A 74 8.61 1.00 0.79
C LEU A 74 9.14 -0.24 1.53
N GLU A 75 10.37 -0.20 2.05
CA GLU A 75 10.93 -1.32 2.81
C GLU A 75 10.10 -1.66 4.04
N LYS A 76 9.63 -0.65 4.79
CA LYS A 76 8.73 -0.85 5.94
C LYS A 76 7.40 -1.47 5.51
N VAL A 77 6.82 -1.04 4.40
CA VAL A 77 5.57 -1.59 3.87
C VAL A 77 5.76 -3.05 3.46
N GLU A 78 6.84 -3.36 2.72
CA GLU A 78 7.15 -4.72 2.34
C GLU A 78 7.36 -5.63 3.56
N GLU A 79 8.06 -5.15 4.60
CA GLU A 79 8.27 -5.91 5.82
C GLU A 79 6.95 -6.18 6.56
N GLN A 80 6.10 -5.17 6.71
CA GLN A 80 4.77 -5.32 7.32
C GLN A 80 3.94 -6.38 6.57
N LEU A 81 3.99 -6.37 5.23
CA LEU A 81 3.27 -7.34 4.42
C LEU A 81 3.84 -8.75 4.51
N ARG A 82 5.16 -8.90 4.54
CA ARG A 82 5.80 -10.20 4.76
C ARG A 82 5.43 -10.76 6.13
N ARG A 83 5.37 -9.91 7.16
CA ARG A 83 4.94 -10.31 8.51
C ARG A 83 3.47 -10.71 8.53
N ALA A 84 2.58 -9.93 7.92
CA ALA A 84 1.16 -10.23 7.83
C ALA A 84 0.90 -11.57 7.11
N LYS A 85 1.56 -11.82 5.98
CA LYS A 85 1.46 -13.08 5.22
C LYS A 85 2.02 -14.31 5.94
N ARG A 86 2.88 -14.14 6.95
CA ARG A 86 3.38 -15.25 7.78
C ARG A 86 2.44 -15.60 8.94
N LEU A 87 1.52 -14.70 9.27
CA LEU A 87 0.57 -14.85 10.37
C LEU A 87 -0.81 -15.37 9.91
N CYS A 88 -1.01 -15.46 8.60
CA CYS A 88 -2.17 -16.06 7.94
C CYS A 88 -1.78 -17.45 7.43
#